data_AF-A0A929GYJ4-F1
#
_entry.id   AF-A0A929GYJ4-F1
#
_cell.length_a   1.000
_cell.length_b   1.000
_cell.length_c   1.000
_cell.angle_alpha   90.00
_cell.angle_beta   90.00
_cell.angle_gamma   90.00
#
_symmetry.space_group_name_H-M   'P 1'
#
loop_
_entity.id
_entity.type
_entity.pdbx_description
1 polymer ?
#
loop_
_entity_poly.entity_id
_entity_poly.type
_entity_poly.pdbx_seq_one_letter_code
_entity_poly.pdbx_strand_id
1 'polypeptide(L)'
;VDLDAARLLTYKAAWLQQSTGSISLKEPSMAKLFASEAAHRICHKAVQIHGGYGYTKEFLVERLYRDQRITEIYEGTSEMQRWTIARQITGLK
;
A
#
# COMPACT_ATOMS: atom_id res chain seq x y z
N VAL A 1 12.71 5.58 2.14
CA VAL A 1 12.02 6.01 0.90
C VAL A 1 10.63 5.41 0.79
N ASP A 2 10.47 4.10 0.59
CA ASP A 2 9.14 3.46 0.41
C ASP A 2 8.13 3.83 1.53
N LEU A 3 8.54 3.72 2.79
CA LEU A 3 7.68 4.06 3.93
C LEU A 3 7.27 5.54 3.94
N ASP A 4 8.21 6.44 3.66
CA ASP A 4 7.94 7.88 3.67
C ASP A 4 7.07 8.30 2.49
N ALA A 5 7.30 7.72 1.31
CA ALA A 5 6.46 7.94 0.15
C ALA A 5 5.02 7.45 0.39
N ALA A 6 4.84 6.27 0.99
CA ALA A 6 3.52 5.77 1.38
C ALA A 6 2.82 6.74 2.35
N ARG A 7 3.52 7.17 3.41
CA ARG A 7 3.00 8.11 4.40
C ARG A 7 2.58 9.45 3.77
N LEU A 8 3.42 10.00 2.90
CA LEU A 8 3.15 11.26 2.21
C LEU A 8 1.94 11.16 1.26
N LEU A 9 1.80 10.05 0.52
CA LEU A 9 0.63 9.82 -0.33
C LEU A 9 -0.66 9.73 0.49
N THR A 10 -0.63 9.01 1.62
CA THR A 10 -1.78 8.91 2.53
C THR A 10 -2.17 10.28 3.09
N TYR A 11 -1.21 11.06 3.60
CA TYR A 11 -1.50 12.39 4.14
C TYR A 11 -1.95 13.38 3.07
N LYS A 12 -1.38 13.30 1.86
CA LYS A 12 -1.85 14.09 0.73
C LYS A 12 -3.30 13.78 0.37
N ALA A 13 -3.67 12.49 0.31
CA ALA A 13 -5.05 12.09 0.04
C ALA A 13 -6.03 12.62 1.10
N ALA A 14 -5.66 12.50 2.39
CA ALA A 14 -6.46 13.02 3.49
C ALA A 14 -6.59 14.56 3.45
N TRP A 15 -5.49 15.26 3.22
CA TRP A 15 -5.50 16.73 3.12
C TRP A 15 -6.35 17.21 1.96
N LEU A 16 -6.24 16.57 0.78
CA LEU A 16 -7.07 16.90 -0.38
C LEU A 16 -8.55 16.73 -0.08
N GLN A 17 -8.95 15.58 0.49
CA GLN A 17 -10.34 15.33 0.88
C GLN A 17 -10.88 16.42 1.82
N GLN A 18 -10.09 16.81 2.81
CA GLN A 18 -10.47 17.87 3.75
C GLN A 18 -10.55 19.25 3.07
N SER A 19 -9.61 19.57 2.18
CA SER A 19 -9.53 20.89 1.55
C SER A 19 -10.57 21.15 0.46
N THR A 20 -10.98 20.12 -0.29
CA THR A 20 -11.93 20.29 -1.40
C THR A 20 -13.37 19.96 -1.02
N GLY A 21 -13.59 19.26 0.10
CA GLY A 21 -14.91 18.76 0.50
C GLY A 21 -15.49 17.69 -0.44
N SER A 22 -14.73 17.23 -1.44
CA SER A 22 -15.15 16.28 -2.45
C SER A 22 -14.29 15.01 -2.40
N ILE A 23 -14.92 13.84 -2.42
CA ILE A 23 -14.20 12.56 -2.46
C ILE A 23 -13.80 12.26 -3.91
N SER A 24 -12.54 12.53 -4.26
CA SER A 24 -11.91 11.93 -5.44
C SER A 24 -11.39 10.54 -5.07
N LEU A 25 -11.72 9.53 -5.86
CA LEU A 25 -11.24 8.15 -5.63
C LEU A 25 -9.78 7.96 -6.03
N LYS A 26 -9.24 8.83 -6.88
CA LYS A 26 -7.91 8.66 -7.47
C LYS A 26 -6.81 8.70 -6.40
N GLU A 27 -6.78 9.73 -5.57
CA GLU A 27 -5.71 9.94 -4.58
C GLU A 27 -5.70 8.89 -3.46
N PRO A 28 -6.86 8.51 -2.86
CA PRO A 28 -6.93 7.38 -1.93
C PRO A 28 -6.50 6.06 -2.57
N SER A 29 -6.91 5.78 -3.81
CA SER A 29 -6.49 4.57 -4.53
C SER A 29 -4.99 4.52 -4.79
N MET A 30 -4.38 5.65 -5.18
CA MET A 30 -2.93 5.75 -5.34
C MET A 30 -2.20 5.50 -4.01
N ALA A 31 -2.69 6.11 -2.92
CA ALA A 31 -2.10 5.93 -1.60
C ALA A 31 -2.19 4.48 -1.13
N LYS A 32 -3.36 3.85 -1.24
CA LYS A 32 -3.57 2.46 -0.83
C LYS A 32 -2.70 1.51 -1.63
N LEU A 33 -2.71 1.63 -2.96
CA LEU A 33 -1.90 0.79 -3.85
C LEU A 33 -0.41 0.86 -3.51
N PHE A 34 0.11 2.09 -3.40
CA PHE A 34 1.53 2.27 -3.12
C PHE A 34 1.89 1.77 -1.72
N ALA A 35 1.06 2.05 -0.71
CA ALA A 35 1.31 1.63 0.66
C ALA A 35 1.34 0.11 0.82
N SER A 36 0.41 -0.62 0.20
CA SER A 36 0.38 -2.09 0.28
C SER A 36 1.60 -2.71 -0.41
N GLU A 37 1.94 -2.26 -1.62
CA GLU A 37 3.11 -2.81 -2.33
C GLU A 37 4.44 -2.37 -1.69
N ALA A 38 4.49 -1.18 -1.08
CA ALA A 38 5.63 -0.74 -0.28
C ALA A 38 5.81 -1.61 0.96
N ALA A 39 4.73 -1.93 1.68
CA ALA A 39 4.78 -2.82 2.84
C ALA A 39 5.33 -4.20 2.45
N HIS A 40 4.91 -4.75 1.31
CA HIS A 40 5.47 -5.98 0.76
C HIS A 40 6.98 -5.84 0.50
N ARG A 41 7.42 -4.86 -0.28
CA ARG A 41 8.86 -4.67 -0.58
C ARG A 41 9.70 -4.53 0.69
N ILE A 42 9.21 -3.81 1.69
CA ILE A 42 9.89 -3.61 2.98
C ILE A 42 9.97 -4.94 3.74
N CYS A 43 8.85 -5.64 3.93
CA CYS A 43 8.81 -6.89 4.69
C CYS A 43 9.64 -7.99 4.00
N HIS A 44 9.56 -8.10 2.68
CA HIS A 44 10.36 -9.05 1.90
C HIS A 44 11.86 -8.80 2.10
N LYS A 45 12.31 -7.55 1.99
CA LYS A 45 13.72 -7.20 2.25
C LYS A 45 14.11 -7.49 3.69
N ALA A 46 13.23 -7.23 4.65
CA ALA A 46 13.48 -7.52 6.05
C ALA A 46 13.67 -9.03 6.31
N VAL A 47 12.84 -9.90 5.71
CA VAL A 47 13.03 -11.36 5.76
C VAL A 47 14.38 -11.74 5.16
N GLN A 48 14.72 -11.21 3.98
CA GLN A 48 15.99 -11.50 3.32
C GLN A 48 17.21 -11.11 4.17
N ILE A 49 17.16 -9.97 4.87
CA ILE A 49 18.23 -9.52 5.79
C ILE A 49 18.42 -10.50 6.96
N HIS A 50 17.32 -11.06 7.49
CA HIS A 50 17.38 -12.03 8.58
C HIS A 50 17.75 -13.45 8.11
N GLY A 51 17.75 -13.71 6.80
CA GLY A 51 18.05 -15.03 6.23
C GLY A 51 17.07 -16.10 6.72
N GLY A 52 17.57 -17.28 7.08
CA GLY A 52 16.75 -18.38 7.59
C GLY A 52 15.96 -18.03 8.85
N TYR A 53 16.51 -17.16 9.72
CA TYR A 53 15.81 -16.67 10.91
C TYR A 53 14.59 -15.81 10.56
N GLY A 54 14.59 -15.15 9.40
CA GLY A 54 13.45 -14.38 8.91
C GLY A 54 12.22 -15.23 8.56
N TYR A 55 12.39 -16.55 8.46
CA TYR A 55 11.32 -17.52 8.21
C TYR A 55 10.86 -18.24 9.48
N THR A 56 11.45 -17.97 10.65
CA THR A 56 11.03 -18.60 11.90
C THR A 56 10.06 -17.69 12.66
N LYS A 57 9.12 -18.30 13.40
CA LYS A 57 8.14 -17.57 14.21
C LYS A 57 8.75 -16.84 15.42
N GLU A 58 10.02 -17.04 15.69
CA GLU A 58 10.77 -16.39 16.77
C GLU A 58 11.03 -14.92 16.46
N PHE A 59 11.11 -14.56 15.17
CA PHE A 59 11.35 -13.19 14.74
C PHE A 59 10.05 -12.55 14.23
N LEU A 60 9.79 -11.34 14.69
CA LEU A 60 8.61 -10.55 14.32
C LEU A 60 8.45 -10.39 12.80
N VAL A 61 9.55 -10.38 12.05
CA VAL A 61 9.58 -10.16 10.61
C VAL A 61 8.81 -11.22 9.82
N GLU A 62 8.78 -12.47 10.31
CA GLU A 62 7.99 -13.55 9.71
C GLU A 62 6.51 -13.22 9.74
N ARG A 63 6.02 -12.80 10.91
CA ARG A 63 4.62 -12.39 11.08
C ARG A 63 4.29 -11.18 10.24
N LEU A 64 5.14 -10.15 10.23
CA LEU A 64 4.92 -8.95 9.41
C LEU A 64 4.84 -9.28 7.91
N TYR A 65 5.67 -10.20 7.43
CA TYR A 65 5.62 -10.65 6.04
C TYR A 65 4.32 -11.38 5.69
N ARG A 66 3.77 -12.19 6.60
CA ARG A 66 2.44 -12.80 6.42
C ARG A 66 1.33 -11.75 6.47
N ASP A 67 1.35 -10.91 7.50
CA ASP A 67 0.27 -9.96 7.78
C ASP A 67 0.15 -8.90 6.68
N GLN A 68 1.26 -8.42 6.10
CA GLN A 68 1.18 -7.44 5.02
C GLN A 68 0.45 -7.96 3.77
N ARG A 69 0.46 -9.28 3.51
CA ARG A 69 -0.14 -9.85 2.27
C ARG A 69 -1.62 -9.52 2.15
N ILE A 70 -2.35 -9.45 3.27
CA ILE A 70 -3.78 -9.12 3.24
C ILE A 70 -4.02 -7.70 2.72
N THR A 71 -3.05 -6.79 2.90
CA THR A 71 -3.19 -5.39 2.49
C THR A 71 -3.26 -5.21 0.98
N GLU A 72 -2.71 -6.16 0.20
CA GLU A 72 -2.82 -6.17 -1.26
C GLU A 72 -4.13 -6.79 -1.76
N ILE A 73 -4.92 -7.45 -0.89
CA ILE A 73 -6.10 -8.24 -1.26
C ILE A 73 -7.38 -7.57 -0.77
N TYR A 74 -7.39 -7.10 0.48
CA TYR A 74 -8.52 -6.46 1.12
C TYR A 74 -8.58 -4.94 0.84
N GLU A 75 -9.75 -4.33 1.04
CA GLU A 75 -10.07 -2.94 0.64
C GLU A 75 -9.72 -2.63 -0.82
N GLY A 76 -10.03 -3.58 -1.71
CA GLY A 76 -9.72 -3.53 -3.14
C GLY A 76 -8.31 -3.99 -3.46
N THR A 77 -8.17 -5.02 -4.30
CA THR A 77 -6.87 -5.58 -4.68
C THR A 77 -5.96 -4.56 -5.37
N SER A 78 -4.65 -4.82 -5.45
CA SER A 78 -3.72 -3.96 -6.20
C SER A 78 -4.19 -3.68 -7.63
N GLU A 79 -4.76 -4.68 -8.31
CA GLU A 79 -5.31 -4.57 -9.66
C GLU A 79 -6.57 -3.70 -9.67
N MET A 80 -7.47 -3.86 -8.70
CA MET A 80 -8.66 -3.02 -8.57
C MET A 80 -8.32 -1.56 -8.27
N GLN A 81 -7.26 -1.30 -7.51
CA GLN A 81 -6.77 0.07 -7.29
C GLN A 81 -6.18 0.66 -8.57
N ARG A 82 -5.32 -0.08 -9.27
CA ARG A 82 -4.80 0.34 -10.59
C ARG A 82 -5.92 0.65 -11.57
N TRP A 83 -6.96 -0.17 -11.59
CA TRP A 83 -8.11 0.03 -12.45
C TRP A 83 -8.92 1.26 -12.07
N THR A 84 -9.15 1.49 -10.76
CA THR A 84 -9.80 2.72 -10.28
C THR A 84 -9.01 3.96 -10.69
N ILE A 85 -7.69 3.93 -10.51
CA ILE A 85 -6.80 5.03 -10.94
C ILE A 85 -6.90 5.25 -12.45
N ALA A 86 -6.85 4.17 -13.25
CA ALA A 86 -6.95 4.25 -14.70
C ALA A 86 -8.27 4.91 -15.14
N ARG A 87 -9.41 4.50 -14.57
CA ARG A 87 -10.72 5.10 -14.86
C ARG A 87 -10.77 6.59 -14.53
N GLN A 88 -10.16 6.99 -13.42
CA GLN A 88 -10.10 8.41 -13.01
C GLN A 88 -9.21 9.26 -13.93
N ILE A 89 -8.20 8.66 -14.57
CA ILE A 89 -7.30 9.35 -15.51
C ILE A 89 -7.92 9.42 -16.91
N THR A 90 -8.48 8.32 -17.41
CA THR A 90 -8.96 8.22 -18.80
C THR A 90 -10.40 8.65 -18.99
N GLY A 91 -11.21 8.66 -17.92
CA GLY A 91 -12.66 8.89 -18.00
C GLY A 91 -13.44 7.74 -18.65
N LEU A 92 -12.76 6.66 -19.03
CA LEU A 92 -13.38 5.48 -19.64
C LEU A 92 -13.91 4.56 -18.55
N LYS A 93 -15.12 4.03 -18.73
CA LYS A 93 -15.71 3.02 -17.87
C LYS A 93 -15.27 1.63 -18.31
#